data_AF-K6TDB5-F1
#
_entry.id   AF-K6TDB5-F1
#
_cell.length_a   1.000
_cell.length_b   1.000
_cell.length_c   1.000
_cell.angle_alpha   90.00
_cell.angle_beta   90.00
_cell.angle_gamma   90.00
#
_symmetry.space_group_name_H-M   'P 1'
#
loop_
_entity.id
_entity.type
_entity.pdbx_description
1 polymer ?
#
loop_
_entity_poly.entity_id
_entity_poly.type
_entity_poly.pdbx_seq_one_letter_code
_entity_poly.pdbx_strand_id
1 'polypeptide(L)'
;MEKDNEELEIRNIVTKKDKKILSKALNGIKGWNFNPVAVVTNGMEDYYFICKVKTIIENLQMKMARIYIKVQEGNNPRLLAIEEIK
;
A
#
# COMPACT_ATOMS: atom_id res chain seq x y z
N MET A 1 -25.05 -14.72 3.46
CA MET A 1 -23.71 -14.67 4.07
C MET A 1 -23.31 -13.22 4.11
N GLU A 2 -23.57 -12.57 5.22
CA GLU A 2 -22.91 -11.29 5.52
C GLU A 2 -21.42 -11.61 5.54
N LYS A 3 -20.63 -11.03 4.63
CA LYS A 3 -19.18 -11.08 4.75
C LYS A 3 -18.90 -10.41 6.09
N ASP A 4 -18.49 -11.20 7.08
CA ASP A 4 -18.05 -10.69 8.37
C ASP A 4 -17.17 -9.48 8.10
N ASN A 5 -17.60 -8.35 8.67
CA ASN A 5 -17.00 -7.05 8.47
C ASN A 5 -15.67 -7.08 9.23
N GLU A 6 -14.67 -7.78 8.71
CA GLU A 6 -13.38 -7.93 9.36
C GLU A 6 -12.82 -6.53 9.60
N GLU A 7 -12.73 -6.19 10.89
CA GLU A 7 -12.37 -4.85 11.31
C GLU A 7 -11.00 -4.49 10.74
N LEU A 8 -10.91 -3.27 10.19
CA LEU A 8 -9.64 -2.75 9.72
C LEU A 8 -8.72 -2.49 10.90
N GLU A 9 -7.56 -3.13 10.92
CA GLU A 9 -6.55 -2.92 11.95
C GLU A 9 -5.44 -2.00 11.46
N ILE A 10 -5.00 -1.07 12.32
CA ILE A 10 -3.81 -0.25 12.08
C ILE A 10 -2.59 -0.98 12.63
N ARG A 11 -1.65 -1.35 11.75
CA ARG A 11 -0.40 -2.02 12.10
C ARG A 11 0.80 -1.13 11.79
N ASN A 12 1.54 -0.77 12.84
CA ASN A 12 2.79 0.00 12.73
C ASN A 12 3.99 -0.87 12.32
N ILE A 13 3.86 -2.20 12.40
CA ILE A 13 4.87 -3.16 11.94
C ILE A 13 4.45 -3.69 10.58
N VAL A 14 5.16 -3.26 9.53
CA VAL A 14 4.91 -3.73 8.16
C VAL A 14 5.69 -5.03 7.92
N THR A 15 4.96 -6.13 7.79
CA THR A 15 5.55 -7.47 7.66
C THR A 15 6.17 -7.72 6.28
N LYS A 16 6.94 -8.80 6.14
CA LYS A 16 7.46 -9.25 4.82
C LYS A 16 6.34 -9.56 3.83
N LYS A 17 5.19 -10.09 4.30
CA LYS A 17 4.01 -10.37 3.46
C LYS A 17 3.44 -9.06 2.91
N ASP A 18 3.27 -8.06 3.76
CA ASP A 18 2.73 -6.76 3.36
C ASP A 18 3.64 -6.06 2.35
N LYS A 19 4.96 -6.09 2.57
CA LYS A 19 5.94 -5.55 1.60
C LYS A 19 5.87 -6.25 0.24
N LYS A 20 5.61 -7.56 0.21
CA LYS A 20 5.44 -8.32 -1.04
C LYS A 20 4.15 -7.92 -1.76
N ILE A 21 3.06 -7.68 -1.03
CA ILE A 21 1.80 -7.18 -1.58
C ILE A 21 2.00 -5.80 -2.21
N LEU A 22 2.62 -4.88 -1.46
CA LEU A 22 2.93 -3.53 -1.92
C LEU A 22 3.83 -3.55 -3.17
N SER A 23 4.91 -4.34 -3.15
CA SER A 23 5.84 -4.44 -4.28
C SER A 23 5.18 -4.98 -5.54
N LYS A 24 4.29 -5.97 -5.42
CA LYS A 24 3.53 -6.49 -6.56
C LYS A 24 2.56 -5.44 -7.12
N ALA A 25 1.82 -4.75 -6.26
CA ALA A 25 0.84 -3.75 -6.69
C ALA A 25 1.49 -2.54 -7.39
N LEU A 26 2.69 -2.16 -6.95
CA LEU A 26 3.46 -1.04 -7.52
C LEU A 26 4.33 -1.46 -8.72
N ASN A 27 4.28 -2.72 -9.16
CA ASN A 27 5.07 -3.16 -10.30
C ASN A 27 4.73 -2.33 -11.54
N GLY A 28 5.74 -1.72 -12.16
CA GLY A 28 5.57 -0.80 -13.30
C GLY A 28 5.55 0.69 -12.92
N ILE A 29 5.37 1.05 -11.65
CA ILE A 29 5.51 2.43 -11.18
C ILE A 29 7.01 2.77 -11.04
N LYS A 30 7.46 3.77 -11.80
CA LYS A 30 8.86 4.24 -11.83
C LYS A 30 8.98 5.65 -11.25
N GLY A 31 10.19 6.05 -10.87
CA GLY A 31 10.50 7.42 -10.40
C GLY A 31 10.24 7.69 -8.92
N TRP A 32 9.46 6.82 -8.25
CA TRP A 32 9.22 6.85 -6.81
C TRP A 32 9.68 5.55 -6.15
N ASN A 33 10.23 5.68 -4.96
CA ASN A 33 10.48 4.59 -4.04
C ASN A 33 9.62 4.76 -2.79
N PHE A 34 8.73 3.81 -2.55
CA PHE A 34 7.75 3.85 -1.45
C PHE A 34 8.24 2.97 -0.29
N ASN A 35 8.54 3.62 0.84
CA ASN A 35 8.98 2.95 2.07
C ASN A 35 7.81 2.89 3.07
N PRO A 36 7.13 1.75 3.22
CA PRO A 36 5.96 1.66 4.08
C PRO A 36 6.34 1.79 5.57
N VAL A 37 5.61 2.64 6.29
CA VAL A 37 5.78 2.89 7.73
C VAL A 37 4.62 2.36 8.57
N ALA A 38 3.44 2.25 7.98
CA ALA A 38 2.26 1.66 8.59
C ALA A 38 1.37 1.05 7.50
N VAL A 39 0.53 0.10 7.90
CA VAL A 39 -0.51 -0.49 7.04
C VAL A 39 -1.81 -0.62 7.81
N VAL A 40 -2.91 -0.20 7.19
CA VAL A 40 -4.26 -0.51 7.66
C VAL A 40 -4.79 -1.65 6.81
N THR A 41 -5.30 -2.73 7.41
CA THR A 41 -5.80 -3.88 6.65
C THR A 41 -6.66 -4.80 7.49
N ASN A 42 -7.53 -5.57 6.83
CA ASN A 42 -8.21 -6.75 7.41
C ASN A 42 -7.38 -8.04 7.24
N GLY A 43 -6.16 -7.96 6.67
CA GLY A 43 -5.28 -9.11 6.46
C GLY A 43 -5.64 -9.98 5.26
N MET A 44 -6.79 -9.72 4.63
CA MET A 44 -7.33 -10.50 3.51
C MET A 44 -7.34 -9.71 2.21
N GLU A 45 -8.26 -8.75 2.08
CA GLU A 45 -8.55 -8.08 0.81
C GLU A 45 -7.96 -6.67 0.75
N ASP A 46 -8.20 -5.85 1.77
CA ASP A 46 -8.01 -4.40 1.66
C ASP A 46 -6.76 -3.96 2.42
N TYR A 47 -5.90 -3.20 1.74
CA TYR A 47 -4.62 -2.74 2.27
C TYR A 47 -4.43 -1.24 1.98
N TYR A 48 -4.17 -0.48 3.04
CA TYR A 48 -3.87 0.95 2.97
C TYR A 48 -2.49 1.20 3.56
N PHE A 49 -1.50 1.44 2.71
CA PHE A 49 -0.14 1.71 3.17
C PHE A 49 0.09 3.19 3.35
N ILE A 50 0.71 3.56 4.47
CA ILE A 50 1.34 4.88 4.64
C ILE A 50 2.82 4.72 4.33
N CYS A 51 3.33 5.48 3.37
CA CYS A 51 4.69 5.35 2.87
C CYS A 51 5.44 6.68 2.94
N LYS A 52 6.70 6.63 3.40
CA LYS A 52 7.69 7.66 3.10
C LYS A 52 8.15 7.49 1.66
N VAL A 53 8.06 8.56 0.88
CA VAL A 53 8.40 8.55 -0.55
C VAL A 53 9.80 9.13 -0.72
N LYS A 54 10.66 8.41 -1.45
CA LYS A 54 11.92 8.93 -1.97
C LYS A 54 11.78 9.06 -3.48
N THR A 55 11.93 10.27 -3.99
CA THR A 55 11.87 10.53 -5.44
C THR A 55 13.25 10.35 -6.04
N ILE A 56 13.31 9.68 -7.19
CA ILE A 56 14.55 9.44 -7.93
C ILE A 56 14.68 10.46 -9.08
N ILE A 57 13.57 11.08 -9.48
CA ILE A 57 13.49 12.07 -10.55
C ILE A 57 13.49 13.48 -9.94
N GLU A 58 14.36 14.34 -10.43
CA GLU A 58 14.40 15.76 -10.07
C GLU A 58 13.04 16.43 -10.42
N ASN A 59 12.53 17.28 -9.52
CA ASN A 59 11.25 18.01 -9.61
C ASN A 59 9.96 17.25 -9.26
N LEU A 60 10.02 15.95 -8.99
CA LEU A 60 8.89 15.22 -8.45
C LEU A 60 8.92 15.35 -6.92
N GLN A 61 8.06 16.19 -6.34
CA GLN A 61 8.03 16.42 -4.89
C GLN A 61 6.81 15.73 -4.28
N MET A 62 7.05 14.59 -3.63
CA MET A 62 6.10 13.91 -2.76
C MET A 62 6.90 13.34 -1.60
N LYS A 63 6.54 13.68 -0.36
CA LYS A 63 7.26 13.21 0.84
C LYS A 63 6.60 11.99 1.48
N MET A 64 5.27 11.96 1.45
CA MET A 64 4.45 10.92 2.06
C MET A 64 3.31 10.55 1.11
N ALA A 65 2.97 9.27 1.07
CA ALA A 65 1.87 8.77 0.27
C ALA A 65 1.01 7.79 1.05
N ARG A 66 -0.30 7.83 0.78
CA ARG A 66 -1.22 6.76 1.08
C ARG A 66 -1.45 5.93 -0.18
N ILE A 67 -1.28 4.62 -0.08
CA ILE A 67 -1.39 3.69 -1.22
C ILE A 67 -2.50 2.70 -0.92
N TYR A 68 -3.48 2.64 -1.82
CA TYR A 68 -4.68 1.82 -1.71
C TYR A 68 -4.52 0.59 -2.59
N ILE A 69 -4.59 -0.60 -2.00
CA ILE A 69 -4.43 -1.87 -2.68
C ILE A 69 -5.58 -2.79 -2.30
N LYS A 70 -6.14 -3.48 -3.30
CA LYS A 70 -7.09 -4.57 -3.10
C LYS A 70 -6.50 -5.87 -3.62
N VAL A 71 -6.53 -6.91 -2.80
CA VAL A 71 -6.12 -8.28 -3.14
C VAL A 71 -7.38 -9.04 -3.54
N GLN A 72 -7.44 -9.49 -4.80
CA GLN A 72 -8.54 -10.30 -5.31
C GLN A 72 -8.28 -11.80 -5.10
N GLU A 73 -9.32 -12.63 -5.24
CA GLU A 73 -9.18 -14.09 -5.28
C GLU A 73 -8.09 -14.49 -6.29
N GLY A 74 -7.14 -15.33 -5.84
CA GLY A 74 -5.93 -15.65 -6.59
C GLY A 74 -4.67 -14.90 -6.16
N ASN A 75 -4.70 -14.11 -5.07
CA ASN A 75 -3.54 -13.45 -4.46
C ASN A 75 -2.79 -12.46 -5.37
N ASN A 76 -3.50 -11.81 -6.29
CA ASN A 76 -2.97 -10.74 -7.14
C ASN A 76 -3.36 -9.36 -6.56
N PRO A 77 -2.38 -8.61 -6.00
CA PRO A 77 -2.63 -7.26 -5.51
C PRO A 77 -2.84 -6.30 -6.68
N ARG A 78 -3.94 -5.54 -6.64
CA ARG A 78 -4.25 -4.48 -7.59
C ARG A 78 -4.11 -3.13 -6.91
N LEU A 79 -3.32 -2.24 -7.50
CA LEU A 79 -3.25 -0.83 -7.11
C LEU A 79 -4.56 -0.13 -7.47
N LEU A 80 -5.16 0.55 -6.50
CA LEU A 80 -6.36 1.36 -6.69
C LEU A 80 -6.02 2.84 -6.81
N ALA A 81 -5.18 3.36 -5.91
CA ALA A 81 -4.80 4.76 -5.88
C ALA A 81 -3.47 5.00 -5.14
N ILE A 82 -2.83 6.11 -5.47
CA ILE A 82 -1.70 6.70 -4.73
C ILE A 82 -2.09 8.15 -4.46
N GLU A 83 -2.19 8.51 -3.18
CA GLU A 83 -2.55 9.86 -2.75
C GLU A 83 -1.40 10.47 -1.96
N GLU A 84 -1.06 11.72 -2.25
CA GLU A 84 -0.12 12.49 -1.44
C GLU A 84 -0.74 12.81 -0.07
N ILE A 85 0.08 12.69 0.98
CA ILE A 85 -0.25 13.23 2.32
C ILE A 85 0.52 14.53 2.48
N LYS A 86 -0.20 15.66 2.58
CA LYS A 86 0.36 17.01 2.75
C LYS A 86 0.51 17.36 4.22
#